data_AF-A0A397TP14-F1
#
_entry.id   AF-A0A397TP14-F1
#
_cell.length_a   1.000
_cell.length_b   1.000
_cell.length_c   1.000
_cell.angle_alpha   90.00
_cell.angle_beta   90.00
_cell.angle_gamma   90.00
#
_symmetry.space_group_name_H-M   'P 1'
#
loop_
_entity.id
_entity.type
_entity.pdbx_description
1 polymer ?
#
loop_
_entity_poly.entity_id
_entity_poly.type
_entity_poly.pdbx_seq_one_letter_code
_entity_poly.pdbx_strand_id
1 'polypeptide(L)'
;MSELFSPEILSEIFKFLYAKEEGKINLFNCVLVNRYWCRTTIPILWLDPFSFFDNKMSLDGLISTYMACLTKKERRSLEKKGIEVPKKVKSPSFDYISFLKNLNYDGLISSLFHLGCNDGVYKKNDLFGIMLPALLEILAKRDLVLQSLELKNHDRRGDWDNEFMHIVDQKIRPLIKPVKKIYLDCNVLDARFLPLLIEQCQSVVS
;
A
#
# COMPACT_ATOMS: atom_id res chain seq x y z
N MET A 1 -20.74 -0.72 27.33
CA MET A 1 -20.40 -2.11 26.97
C MET A 1 -19.04 -2.38 27.57
N SER A 2 -18.97 -3.24 28.59
CA SER A 2 -17.72 -3.71 29.16
C SER A 2 -16.88 -4.43 28.11
N GLU A 3 -15.57 -4.18 28.11
CA GLU A 3 -14.61 -4.85 27.23
C GLU A 3 -14.49 -6.32 27.66
N LEU A 4 -15.03 -7.24 26.85
CA LEU A 4 -15.04 -8.68 27.18
C LEU A 4 -13.65 -9.34 27.05
N PHE A 5 -12.76 -8.72 26.28
CA PHE A 5 -11.41 -9.20 26.00
C PHE A 5 -10.43 -8.03 26.05
N SER A 6 -9.20 -8.25 26.55
CA SER A 6 -8.13 -7.26 26.46
C SER A 6 -7.74 -7.00 24.99
N PRO A 7 -7.12 -5.84 24.67
CA PRO A 7 -6.74 -5.51 23.30
C PRO A 7 -5.80 -6.56 22.68
N GLU A 8 -4.93 -7.16 23.49
CA GLU A 8 -3.97 -8.19 23.05
C GLU A 8 -4.69 -9.46 22.64
N ILE A 9 -5.63 -9.94 23.47
CA ILE A 9 -6.42 -11.14 23.16
C ILE A 9 -7.27 -10.90 21.92
N LEU A 10 -7.92 -9.73 21.83
CA LEU A 10 -8.74 -9.38 20.67
C LEU A 10 -7.89 -9.29 19.40
N SER A 11 -6.67 -8.75 19.51
CA SER A 11 -5.71 -8.68 18.39
C SER A 11 -5.32 -10.08 17.89
N GLU A 12 -5.04 -11.03 18.80
CA GLU A 12 -4.72 -12.40 18.41
C GLU A 12 -5.91 -13.11 17.73
N ILE A 13 -7.13 -12.93 18.25
CA ILE A 13 -8.34 -13.43 17.59
C ILE A 13 -8.46 -12.87 16.17
N PHE A 14 -8.27 -11.57 16.02
CA PHE A 14 -8.38 -10.92 14.70
C PHE A 14 -7.26 -11.33 13.74
N LYS A 15 -6.02 -11.54 14.21
CA LYS A 15 -4.95 -12.12 13.38
C LYS A 15 -5.26 -13.54 12.94
N PHE A 16 -5.84 -14.35 13.82
CA PHE A 16 -6.29 -15.69 13.46
C PHE A 16 -7.41 -15.66 12.43
N LEU A 17 -8.39 -14.75 12.56
CA LEU A 17 -9.41 -14.54 11.54
C LEU A 17 -8.82 -14.07 10.21
N TYR A 18 -7.86 -13.13 10.24
CA TYR A 18 -7.18 -12.61 9.05
C TYR A 18 -6.56 -13.73 8.20
N ALA A 19 -5.99 -14.75 8.84
CA ALA A 19 -5.31 -15.86 8.18
C ALA A 19 -6.23 -16.88 7.51
N LYS A 20 -7.55 -16.80 7.73
CA LYS A 20 -8.53 -17.71 7.12
C LYS A 20 -8.93 -17.27 5.72
N GLU A 21 -9.51 -18.21 4.97
CA GLU A 21 -10.30 -17.91 3.78
C GLU A 21 -11.40 -16.89 4.14
N GLU A 22 -11.58 -15.87 3.31
CA GLU A 22 -12.44 -14.70 3.59
C GLU A 22 -12.07 -13.88 4.85
N GLY A 23 -10.90 -14.13 5.45
CA GLY A 23 -10.49 -13.55 6.74
C GLY A 23 -10.57 -12.03 6.81
N LYS A 24 -10.22 -11.37 5.72
CA LYS A 24 -10.29 -9.91 5.62
C LYS A 24 -11.73 -9.36 5.50
N ILE A 25 -12.65 -10.08 4.83
CA ILE A 25 -14.08 -9.73 4.80
C ILE A 25 -14.67 -9.85 6.20
N ASN A 26 -14.34 -10.95 6.89
CA ASN A 26 -14.75 -11.16 8.27
C ASN A 26 -14.26 -10.05 9.20
N LEU A 27 -13.01 -9.59 9.02
CA LEU A 27 -12.48 -8.46 9.77
C LEU A 27 -13.13 -7.12 9.41
N PHE A 28 -13.51 -6.88 8.15
CA PHE A 28 -14.27 -5.69 7.79
C PHE A 28 -15.58 -5.61 8.60
N ASN A 29 -16.26 -6.74 8.78
CA ASN A 29 -17.46 -6.80 9.63
C ASN A 29 -17.13 -6.50 11.10
N CYS A 30 -15.96 -6.94 11.62
CA CYS A 30 -15.53 -6.61 12.98
C CYS A 30 -15.33 -5.11 13.22
N VAL A 31 -14.92 -4.35 12.20
CA VAL A 31 -14.77 -2.88 12.29
C VAL A 31 -16.11 -2.20 12.64
N LEU A 32 -17.23 -2.76 12.17
CA LEU A 32 -18.56 -2.17 12.31
C LEU A 32 -19.23 -2.49 13.66
N VAL A 33 -18.67 -3.40 14.46
CA VAL A 33 -19.27 -3.83 15.73
C VAL A 33 -19.30 -2.70 16.75
N ASN A 34 -18.14 -2.10 17.06
CA ASN A 34 -18.01 -0.94 17.94
C ASN A 34 -16.63 -0.28 17.79
N ARG A 35 -16.44 0.88 18.44
CA ARG A 35 -15.16 1.64 18.38
C ARG A 35 -13.96 0.87 18.93
N TYR A 36 -14.16 -0.03 19.90
CA TYR A 36 -13.08 -0.81 20.50
C TYR A 36 -12.56 -1.88 19.52
N TRP A 37 -13.47 -2.59 18.87
CA TRP A 37 -13.14 -3.57 17.83
C TRP A 37 -12.52 -2.89 16.63
N CYS A 38 -13.12 -1.78 16.16
CA CYS A 38 -12.57 -0.94 15.09
C CYS A 38 -11.09 -0.58 15.33
N ARG A 39 -10.74 -0.08 16.51
CA ARG A 39 -9.35 0.31 16.84
C ARG A 39 -8.36 -0.85 16.80
N THR A 40 -8.81 -2.07 17.09
CA THR A 40 -7.96 -3.26 17.10
C THR A 40 -7.88 -3.90 15.72
N THR A 41 -8.98 -3.87 14.96
CA THR A 41 -9.07 -4.49 13.62
C THR A 41 -8.40 -3.66 12.53
N ILE A 42 -8.52 -2.33 12.56
CA ILE A 42 -7.99 -1.47 11.50
C ILE A 42 -6.47 -1.66 11.28
N PRO A 43 -5.61 -1.68 12.32
CA PRO A 43 -4.19 -1.94 12.13
C PRO A 43 -3.89 -3.27 11.45
N ILE A 44 -4.72 -4.30 11.68
CA ILE A 44 -4.58 -5.64 11.09
C ILE A 44 -5.02 -5.65 9.63
N LEU A 45 -6.16 -5.03 9.32
CA LEU A 45 -6.65 -4.91 7.93
C LEU A 45 -5.68 -4.13 7.04
N TRP A 46 -5.07 -3.08 7.58
CA TRP A 46 -4.16 -2.20 6.86
C TRP A 46 -2.69 -2.65 6.89
N LEU A 47 -2.40 -3.86 7.38
CA LEU A 47 -1.08 -4.49 7.20
C LEU A 47 -0.77 -4.69 5.72
N ASP A 48 -1.78 -5.02 4.92
CA ASP A 48 -1.65 -5.35 3.50
C ASP A 48 -2.90 -4.86 2.72
N PRO A 49 -3.04 -3.54 2.55
CA PRO A 49 -4.26 -2.97 2.00
C PRO A 49 -4.41 -3.23 0.49
N PHE A 50 -3.33 -3.53 -0.23
CA PHE A 50 -3.31 -3.62 -1.69
C PHE A 50 -3.52 -5.04 -2.24
N SER A 51 -3.46 -6.09 -1.41
CA SER A 51 -3.62 -7.48 -1.85
C SER A 51 -5.08 -7.93 -2.08
N PHE A 52 -5.98 -7.01 -2.42
CA PHE A 52 -7.40 -7.31 -2.68
C PHE A 52 -7.86 -7.03 -4.11
N PHE A 53 -6.95 -6.69 -5.03
CA PHE A 53 -7.29 -6.10 -6.32
C PHE A 53 -8.18 -6.97 -7.23
N ASP A 54 -8.25 -8.29 -7.01
CA ASP A 54 -9.17 -9.18 -7.75
C ASP A 54 -10.65 -8.86 -7.50
N ASN A 55 -11.01 -8.33 -6.32
CA ASN A 55 -12.35 -7.85 -6.03
C ASN A 55 -12.40 -6.32 -6.23
N LYS A 56 -12.83 -5.87 -7.42
CA LYS A 56 -12.93 -4.45 -7.84
C LYS A 56 -13.48 -3.49 -6.78
N MET A 57 -14.39 -3.95 -5.92
CA MET A 57 -15.00 -3.14 -4.85
C MET A 57 -14.01 -2.71 -3.75
N SER A 58 -12.81 -3.30 -3.69
CA SER A 58 -11.83 -3.10 -2.61
C SER A 58 -10.76 -2.05 -2.89
N LEU A 59 -10.52 -1.69 -4.16
CA LEU A 59 -9.46 -0.75 -4.56
C LEU A 59 -9.93 0.71 -4.49
N ASP A 60 -11.24 0.91 -4.62
CA ASP A 60 -11.86 2.22 -4.61
C ASP A 60 -11.60 2.92 -3.26
N GLY A 61 -10.82 3.99 -3.31
CA GLY A 61 -10.56 4.85 -2.15
C GLY A 61 -9.35 4.47 -1.30
N LEU A 62 -8.58 3.43 -1.61
CA LEU A 62 -7.31 3.13 -0.91
C LEU A 62 -6.32 4.29 -1.05
N ILE A 63 -6.09 4.74 -2.28
CA ILE A 63 -5.21 5.88 -2.56
C ILE A 63 -5.78 7.15 -1.92
N SER A 64 -7.09 7.39 -2.03
CA SER A 64 -7.74 8.54 -1.39
C SER A 64 -7.57 8.55 0.13
N THR A 65 -7.59 7.38 0.76
CA THR A 65 -7.33 7.21 2.19
C THR A 65 -5.88 7.51 2.53
N TYR A 66 -4.92 7.10 1.70
CA TYR A 66 -3.51 7.48 1.86
C TYR A 66 -3.32 9.00 1.68
N MET A 67 -3.97 9.59 0.68
CA MET A 67 -3.96 11.05 0.48
C MET A 67 -4.54 11.82 1.70
N ALA A 68 -5.54 11.24 2.38
CA ALA A 68 -6.09 11.77 3.63
C ALA A 68 -5.05 11.84 4.77
N CYS A 69 -4.13 10.87 4.80
CA CYS A 69 -3.15 10.69 5.87
C CYS A 69 -1.90 11.55 5.68
N LEU A 70 -1.80 12.29 4.57
CA LEU A 70 -0.63 13.12 4.29
C LEU A 70 -0.54 14.32 5.24
N THR A 71 0.65 14.52 5.79
CA THR A 71 0.99 15.73 6.52
C THR A 71 0.94 16.95 5.60
N LYS A 72 0.83 18.14 6.18
CA LYS A 72 0.90 19.41 5.42
C LYS A 72 2.17 19.52 4.56
N LYS A 73 3.29 18.94 5.02
CA LYS A 73 4.57 18.95 4.29
C LYS A 73 4.55 18.01 3.09
N GLU A 74 4.10 16.77 3.28
CA GLU A 74 3.97 15.77 2.21
C GLU A 74 3.00 16.26 1.14
N ARG A 75 1.84 16.79 1.55
CA ARG A 75 0.85 17.36 0.64
C ARG A 75 1.43 18.49 -0.22
N ARG A 76 2.12 19.47 0.39
CA ARG A 76 2.80 20.54 -0.36
C ARG A 76 3.87 19.99 -1.32
N SER A 77 4.52 18.89 -0.97
CA SER A 77 5.49 18.24 -1.84
C SER A 77 4.82 17.61 -3.08
N LEU A 78 3.61 17.08 -2.95
CA LEU A 78 2.83 16.56 -4.08
C LEU A 78 2.31 17.70 -4.96
N GLU A 79 1.76 18.75 -4.37
CA GLU A 79 1.24 19.92 -5.10
C GLU A 79 2.35 20.59 -5.94
N LYS A 80 3.58 20.67 -5.43
CA LYS A 80 4.75 21.16 -6.19
C LYS A 80 5.13 20.30 -7.39
N LYS A 81 4.77 19.00 -7.37
CA LYS A 81 4.96 18.07 -8.51
C LYS A 81 3.77 18.09 -9.47
N GLY A 82 2.78 18.97 -9.26
CA GLY A 82 1.58 19.07 -10.10
C GLY A 82 0.47 18.08 -9.74
N ILE A 83 0.56 17.40 -8.60
CA ILE A 83 -0.47 16.45 -8.15
C ILE A 83 -1.52 17.18 -7.32
N GLU A 84 -2.77 17.20 -7.79
CA GLU A 84 -3.88 17.85 -7.08
C GLU A 84 -4.41 17.00 -5.92
N VAL A 85 -3.93 17.26 -4.70
CA VAL A 85 -4.49 16.59 -3.52
C VAL A 85 -5.85 17.22 -3.14
N PRO A 86 -6.94 16.43 -3.03
CA PRO A 86 -8.26 16.98 -2.69
C PRO A 86 -8.22 17.82 -1.41
N LYS A 87 -8.78 19.04 -1.46
CA LYS A 87 -8.82 19.98 -0.32
C LYS A 87 -9.77 19.54 0.82
N LYS A 88 -10.72 18.64 0.54
CA LYS A 88 -11.84 18.27 1.41
C LYS A 88 -11.75 16.85 1.99
N VAL A 89 -10.56 16.31 2.21
CA VAL A 89 -10.49 15.02 2.91
C VAL A 89 -10.77 15.27 4.40
N LYS A 90 -11.86 14.69 4.93
CA LYS A 90 -12.09 14.67 6.39
C LYS A 90 -10.84 14.08 7.04
N SER A 91 -10.42 14.67 8.17
CA SER A 91 -9.27 14.15 8.91
C SER A 91 -9.45 12.64 9.14
N PRO A 92 -8.49 11.79 8.74
CA PRO A 92 -8.66 10.36 8.86
C PRO A 92 -8.69 9.97 10.34
N SER A 93 -9.49 8.97 10.68
CA SER A 93 -9.60 8.46 12.06
C SER A 93 -8.31 7.80 12.54
N PHE A 94 -7.46 7.37 11.62
CA PHE A 94 -6.19 6.70 11.87
C PHE A 94 -5.14 7.15 10.84
N ASP A 95 -3.86 7.05 11.20
CA ASP A 95 -2.78 7.16 10.20
C ASP A 95 -2.60 5.82 9.48
N TYR A 96 -3.44 5.58 8.48
CA TYR A 96 -3.51 4.30 7.76
C TYR A 96 -2.19 3.92 7.08
N ILE A 97 -1.39 4.90 6.66
CA ILE A 97 -0.08 4.64 6.04
C ILE A 97 0.86 3.98 7.05
N SER A 98 0.80 4.35 8.34
CA SER A 98 1.68 3.80 9.38
C SER A 98 1.47 2.30 9.63
N PHE A 99 0.32 1.75 9.25
CA PHE A 99 0.00 0.33 9.44
C PHE A 99 0.54 -0.56 8.33
N LEU A 100 1.00 0.01 7.20
CA LEU A 100 1.51 -0.76 6.07
C LEU A 100 2.72 -1.61 6.50
N LYS A 101 2.60 -2.93 6.31
CA LYS A 101 3.68 -3.91 6.54
C LYS A 101 3.98 -4.74 5.30
N ASN A 102 2.99 -5.01 4.46
CA ASN A 102 3.14 -5.82 3.26
C ASN A 102 2.73 -4.95 2.09
N LEU A 103 3.67 -4.73 1.16
CA LEU A 103 3.41 -3.95 -0.04
C LEU A 103 3.18 -4.89 -1.23
N ASN A 104 1.92 -5.06 -1.60
CA ASN A 104 1.56 -5.62 -2.91
C ASN A 104 1.64 -4.49 -3.96
N TYR A 105 2.68 -4.51 -4.79
CA TYR A 105 2.97 -3.43 -5.73
C TYR A 105 1.97 -3.38 -6.89
N ASP A 106 1.56 -4.55 -7.38
CA ASP A 106 0.55 -4.68 -8.44
C ASP A 106 -0.80 -4.10 -8.02
N GLY A 107 -1.22 -4.39 -6.79
CA GLY A 107 -2.40 -3.83 -6.18
C GLY A 107 -2.31 -2.33 -5.95
N LEU A 108 -1.13 -1.79 -5.64
CA LEU A 108 -0.90 -0.35 -5.53
C LEU A 108 -1.08 0.34 -6.90
N ILE A 109 -0.45 -0.21 -7.94
CA ILE A 109 -0.59 0.26 -9.33
C ILE A 109 -2.05 0.20 -9.78
N SER A 110 -2.71 -0.94 -9.55
CA SER A 110 -4.14 -1.14 -9.84
C SER A 110 -5.02 -0.11 -9.12
N SER A 111 -4.74 0.16 -7.84
CA SER A 111 -5.47 1.18 -7.07
C SER A 111 -5.30 2.59 -7.64
N LEU A 112 -4.11 2.92 -8.14
CA LEU A 112 -3.85 4.20 -8.81
C LEU A 112 -4.59 4.29 -10.15
N PHE A 113 -4.63 3.20 -10.91
CA PHE A 113 -5.39 3.14 -12.15
C PHE A 113 -6.90 3.37 -11.91
N HIS A 114 -7.46 2.70 -10.90
CA HIS A 114 -8.86 2.86 -10.50
C HIS A 114 -9.19 4.30 -10.04
N LEU A 115 -8.28 4.96 -9.32
CA LEU A 115 -8.44 6.37 -8.96
C LEU A 115 -8.57 7.25 -10.21
N GLY A 116 -7.71 7.03 -11.20
CA GLY A 116 -7.75 7.74 -12.48
C GLY A 116 -9.06 7.57 -13.25
N CYS A 117 -9.56 6.34 -13.30
CA CYS A 117 -10.79 6.01 -13.99
C CYS A 117 -12.05 6.56 -13.30
N ASN A 118 -12.08 6.61 -11.97
CA ASN A 118 -13.25 7.04 -11.21
C ASN A 118 -13.34 8.56 -11.02
N ASP A 119 -12.21 9.23 -10.78
CA ASP A 119 -12.23 10.67 -10.51
C ASP A 119 -12.18 11.51 -11.79
N GLY A 120 -11.62 10.98 -12.89
CA GLY A 120 -11.40 11.73 -14.14
C GLY A 120 -10.44 12.93 -14.00
N VAL A 121 -9.92 13.18 -12.79
CA VAL A 121 -9.03 14.28 -12.43
C VAL A 121 -7.61 14.06 -12.95
N TYR A 122 -7.17 12.80 -13.04
CA TYR A 122 -5.80 12.45 -13.40
C TYR A 122 -5.71 11.78 -14.76
N LYS A 123 -4.78 12.23 -15.61
CA LYS A 123 -4.46 11.49 -16.85
C LYS A 123 -3.64 10.25 -16.49
N LYS A 124 -3.79 9.17 -17.28
CA LYS A 124 -3.05 7.91 -17.09
C LYS A 124 -1.54 8.13 -16.92
N ASN A 125 -0.94 9.00 -17.72
CA ASN A 125 0.50 9.31 -17.66
C ASN A 125 0.90 10.02 -16.36
N ASP A 126 0.02 10.83 -15.77
CA ASP A 126 0.29 11.57 -14.52
C ASP A 126 0.25 10.61 -13.32
N LEU A 127 -0.59 9.57 -13.37
CA LEU A 127 -0.70 8.56 -12.31
C LEU A 127 0.57 7.72 -12.16
N PHE A 128 1.07 7.17 -13.26
CA PHE A 128 2.23 6.29 -13.21
C PHE A 128 3.55 7.08 -13.22
N GLY A 129 3.67 8.12 -14.05
CA GLY A 129 4.92 8.87 -14.17
C GLY A 129 5.18 9.84 -13.02
N ILE A 130 4.14 10.28 -12.30
CA ILE A 130 4.27 11.32 -11.26
C ILE A 130 3.74 10.83 -9.91
N MET A 131 2.51 10.31 -9.86
CA MET A 131 1.85 9.97 -8.59
C MET A 131 2.46 8.74 -7.91
N LEU A 132 2.69 7.65 -8.66
CA LEU A 132 3.32 6.42 -8.16
C LEU A 132 4.69 6.69 -7.51
N PRO A 133 5.70 7.27 -8.20
CA PRO A 133 6.99 7.53 -7.58
C PRO A 133 6.89 8.53 -6.42
N ALA A 134 5.99 9.52 -6.49
CA ALA A 134 5.81 10.46 -5.39
C ALA A 134 5.21 9.81 -4.14
N LEU A 135 4.28 8.87 -4.30
CA LEU A 135 3.71 8.11 -3.19
C LEU A 135 4.75 7.15 -2.60
N LEU A 136 5.51 6.43 -3.43
CA LEU A 136 6.62 5.59 -2.97
C LEU A 136 7.67 6.41 -2.19
N GLU A 137 8.03 7.60 -2.67
CA GLU A 137 8.94 8.51 -1.95
C GLU A 137 8.38 8.92 -0.58
N ILE A 138 7.07 9.10 -0.45
CA ILE A 138 6.42 9.40 0.84
C ILE A 138 6.51 8.17 1.76
N LEU A 139 6.18 6.98 1.26
CA LEU A 139 6.29 5.74 2.00
C LEU A 139 7.72 5.50 2.49
N ALA A 140 8.73 5.74 1.64
CA ALA A 140 10.15 5.60 1.97
C ALA A 140 10.66 6.61 3.00
N LYS A 141 10.01 7.79 3.10
CA LYS A 141 10.35 8.81 4.09
C LYS A 141 9.63 8.61 5.42
N ARG A 142 8.60 7.78 5.45
CA ARG A 142 7.97 7.33 6.68
C ARG A 142 8.80 6.16 7.21
N ASP A 143 9.00 6.11 8.52
CA ASP A 143 9.76 5.04 9.20
C ASP A 143 8.98 3.71 9.21
N LEU A 144 8.56 3.26 8.03
CA LEU A 144 7.81 2.04 7.82
C LEU A 144 8.74 0.84 7.94
N VAL A 145 8.29 -0.17 8.67
CA VAL A 145 8.97 -1.46 8.78
C VAL A 145 8.23 -2.46 7.90
N LEU A 146 8.49 -2.39 6.58
CA LEU A 146 7.92 -3.37 5.65
C LEU A 146 8.48 -4.77 5.94
N GLN A 147 7.60 -5.74 6.03
CA GLN A 147 7.88 -7.15 6.24
C GLN A 147 7.96 -7.90 4.92
N SER A 148 7.06 -7.58 3.97
CA SER A 148 7.07 -8.17 2.63
C SER A 148 6.86 -7.16 1.51
N LEU A 149 7.44 -7.49 0.36
CA LEU A 149 7.21 -6.85 -0.92
C LEU A 149 6.79 -7.91 -1.93
N GLU A 150 5.70 -7.66 -2.65
CA GLU A 150 5.18 -8.56 -3.67
C GLU A 150 5.15 -7.84 -5.02
N LEU A 151 5.96 -8.35 -5.95
CA LEU A 151 6.10 -7.89 -7.33
C LEU A 151 5.56 -8.98 -8.25
N LYS A 152 4.25 -8.91 -8.48
CA LYS A 152 3.53 -9.74 -9.46
C LYS A 152 3.00 -8.86 -10.57
N ASN A 153 2.59 -9.45 -11.68
CA ASN A 153 1.82 -8.75 -12.72
C ASN A 153 0.67 -9.64 -13.12
N HIS A 154 -0.50 -9.33 -12.57
CA HIS A 154 -1.72 -10.06 -12.87
C HIS A 154 -2.43 -9.53 -14.13
N ASP A 155 -2.10 -8.34 -14.64
CA ASP A 155 -2.73 -7.76 -15.84
C ASP A 155 -1.70 -7.35 -16.91
N ARG A 156 -1.53 -8.20 -17.93
CA ARG A 156 -0.58 -8.04 -19.06
C ARG A 156 -0.86 -6.85 -20.01
N ARG A 157 -1.64 -5.83 -19.60
CA ARG A 157 -2.16 -4.76 -20.47
C ARG A 157 -1.38 -3.42 -20.40
N GLY A 158 -0.15 -3.41 -19.88
CA GLY A 158 0.63 -2.19 -19.64
C GLY A 158 2.11 -2.29 -20.01
N ASP A 159 2.79 -1.14 -20.03
CA ASP A 159 4.25 -1.02 -20.17
C ASP A 159 4.90 -1.10 -18.77
N TRP A 160 4.78 -2.29 -18.18
CA TRP A 160 5.12 -2.55 -16.78
C TRP A 160 6.61 -2.40 -16.47
N ASP A 161 7.48 -2.59 -17.46
CA ASP A 161 8.91 -2.43 -17.29
C ASP A 161 9.24 -1.04 -16.74
N ASN A 162 8.60 0.00 -17.27
CA ASN A 162 8.79 1.38 -16.79
C ASN A 162 8.21 1.60 -15.38
N GLU A 163 7.09 0.96 -15.04
CA GLU A 163 6.43 1.11 -13.73
C GLU A 163 7.22 0.44 -12.60
N PHE A 164 7.82 -0.73 -12.86
CA PHE A 164 8.71 -1.38 -11.90
C PHE A 164 10.01 -0.61 -11.67
N MET A 165 10.49 0.17 -12.65
CA MET A 165 11.71 0.97 -12.48
C MET A 165 11.62 1.99 -11.34
N HIS A 166 10.42 2.43 -10.96
CA HIS A 166 10.25 3.33 -9.82
C HIS A 166 10.65 2.70 -8.48
N ILE A 167 10.52 1.37 -8.33
CA ILE A 167 10.85 0.71 -7.06
C ILE A 167 12.35 0.55 -6.84
N VAL A 168 13.13 0.59 -7.93
CA VAL A 168 14.60 0.52 -7.91
C VAL A 168 15.25 1.91 -7.89
N ASP A 169 14.47 2.99 -7.76
CA ASP A 169 15.01 4.33 -7.53
C ASP A 169 15.68 4.41 -6.15
N GLN A 170 16.86 5.01 -6.08
CA GLN A 170 17.65 5.16 -4.85
C GLN A 170 16.89 5.86 -3.71
N LYS A 171 15.94 6.74 -4.02
CA LYS A 171 15.10 7.40 -3.02
C LYS A 171 14.13 6.43 -2.34
N ILE A 172 13.80 5.31 -2.98
CA ILE A 172 12.90 4.28 -2.46
C ILE A 172 13.67 3.24 -1.64
N ARG A 173 15.00 3.20 -1.75
CA ARG A 173 15.88 2.31 -0.97
C ARG A 173 15.52 2.18 0.51
N PRO A 174 15.22 3.27 1.27
CA PRO A 174 14.87 3.15 2.69
C PRO A 174 13.63 2.27 2.94
N LEU A 175 12.70 2.22 1.98
CA LEU A 175 11.50 1.40 2.03
C LEU A 175 11.80 -0.09 1.80
N ILE A 176 12.70 -0.38 0.85
CA ILE A 176 12.97 -1.74 0.36
C ILE A 176 14.07 -2.44 1.17
N LYS A 177 15.10 -1.70 1.60
CA LYS A 177 16.24 -2.22 2.35
C LYS A 177 15.87 -3.08 3.58
N PRO A 178 14.86 -2.74 4.42
CA PRO A 178 14.50 -3.54 5.59
C PRO A 178 13.58 -4.74 5.29
N VAL A 179 13.12 -4.91 4.05
CA VAL A 179 12.15 -5.95 3.68
C VAL A 179 12.77 -7.34 3.87
N LYS A 180 12.06 -8.22 4.57
CA LYS A 180 12.53 -9.58 4.88
C LYS A 180 12.10 -10.64 3.86
N LYS A 181 11.00 -10.40 3.15
CA LYS A 181 10.42 -11.34 2.20
C LYS A 181 10.08 -10.63 0.91
N ILE A 182 10.63 -11.09 -0.20
CA ILE A 182 10.32 -10.57 -1.53
C ILE A 182 9.70 -11.71 -2.34
N TYR A 183 8.51 -11.48 -2.87
CA TYR A 183 7.80 -12.40 -3.74
C TYR A 183 7.87 -11.86 -5.16
N LEU A 184 8.44 -12.63 -6.08
CA LEU A 184 8.64 -12.25 -7.48
C LEU A 184 7.89 -13.22 -8.38
N ASP A 185 7.12 -12.71 -9.34
CA ASP A 185 6.68 -13.52 -10.47
C ASP A 185 7.73 -13.42 -11.59
N CYS A 186 8.54 -14.47 -11.74
CA CYS A 186 9.64 -14.50 -12.71
C CYS A 186 9.18 -14.49 -14.17
N ASN A 187 7.89 -14.70 -14.45
CA ASN A 187 7.36 -14.63 -15.82
C ASN A 187 7.15 -13.19 -16.31
N VAL A 188 7.38 -12.22 -15.41
CA VAL A 188 6.98 -10.82 -15.56
C VAL A 188 8.18 -9.89 -15.58
N LEU A 189 9.19 -10.18 -14.76
CA LEU A 189 10.29 -9.25 -14.51
C LEU A 189 11.41 -9.47 -15.53
N ASP A 190 11.78 -8.40 -16.22
CA ASP A 190 12.95 -8.37 -17.12
C ASP A 190 14.22 -8.83 -16.36
N ALA A 191 15.06 -9.63 -17.02
CA ALA A 191 16.37 -10.03 -16.51
C ALA A 191 17.24 -8.84 -16.07
N ARG A 192 17.02 -7.65 -16.65
CA ARG A 192 17.68 -6.38 -16.27
C ARG A 192 17.20 -5.79 -14.94
N PHE A 193 16.00 -6.13 -14.48
CA PHE A 193 15.40 -5.60 -13.26
C PHE A 193 15.97 -6.25 -11.99
N LEU A 194 16.20 -7.57 -12.02
CA LEU A 194 16.64 -8.32 -10.84
C LEU A 194 17.95 -7.80 -10.24
N PRO A 195 19.01 -7.50 -11.02
CA PRO A 195 20.24 -6.92 -10.47
C PRO A 195 19.99 -5.59 -9.74
N LEU A 196 19.14 -4.72 -10.31
CA LEU A 196 18.81 -3.42 -9.71
C LEU A 196 18.03 -3.57 -8.40
N LEU A 197 17.11 -4.54 -8.33
CA LEU A 197 16.39 -4.84 -7.10
C LEU A 197 17.32 -5.37 -6.00
N ILE A 198 18.28 -6.22 -6.37
CA ILE A 198 19.29 -6.74 -5.44
C ILE A 198 20.13 -5.61 -4.84
N GLU A 199 20.51 -4.58 -5.63
CA GLU A 199 21.24 -3.41 -5.12
C GLU A 199 20.47 -2.60 -4.07
N GLN A 200 19.13 -2.59 -4.15
CA GLN A 200 18.26 -1.92 -3.18
C GLN A 200 18.17 -2.68 -1.86
N CYS A 201 18.20 -4.02 -1.93
CA CYS A 201 18.16 -4.90 -0.77
C CYS A 201 19.48 -4.80 0.02
N GLN A 202 19.47 -5.13 1.31
CA GLN A 202 20.75 -5.45 1.97
C GLN A 202 21.39 -6.61 1.19
N SER A 203 22.66 -6.44 0.81
CA SER A 203 23.47 -7.40 0.07
C SER A 203 23.09 -8.83 0.43
N VAL A 204 22.37 -9.50 -0.48
CA VAL A 204 22.14 -10.93 -0.40
C VAL A 204 23.53 -11.53 -0.51
N VAL A 205 24.14 -11.87 0.63
CA VAL A 205 25.33 -12.69 0.65
C VAL A 205 24.84 -14.05 0.16
N SER A 206 25.39 -14.42 -0.99
CA SER A 206 25.27 -15.68 -1.74
C SER A 206 25.08 -16.92 -0.87
#